data_AF-A0A1S1MS14-F1
#
_entry.id   AF-A0A1S1MS14-F1
#
_cell.length_a   1.000
_cell.length_b   1.000
_cell.length_c   1.000
_cell.angle_alpha   90.00
_cell.angle_beta   90.00
_cell.angle_gamma   90.00
#
_symmetry.space_group_name_H-M   'P 1'
#
loop_
_entity.id
_entity.type
_entity.pdbx_description
1 polymer ?
#
loop_
_entity_poly.entity_id
_entity_poly.type
_entity_poly.pdbx_seq_one_letter_code
_entity_poly.pdbx_strand_id
1 'polypeptide(L)'
;MSLIKYQIIGLLSFALLAGCGGGSSSEGQSNTGTNSNTGTNSDTGSTSNTGGSQQVDTTAPVITLNGEANVTAIMQQGYQELGAVAVDEVDGVLPVTISHDLDLTKEGEYTVTYSATDKSGNQASLQRMVRVVEAKRLADVIADDAFLQCALDAGYTYAFEVDELSCVNKGITSVQGIEYLVAIKKLVLLNNLLTEIDVSKNTQLQQLDVAFNQLSNLDVSNNVTLVKLDAYCNKLSNLDVSNNVTLVELYAFTNKLSNLDVSNNVILVELGVSSNKLDSIDVSNNLGLRRLALGSNQLQNVDLSQNTALEELSVELNQLTELDLSHNEKLKSLWAFGNNISHIDLSKHSELEQLNIESNMLTDIVLTNNVLLEWLALSDNPLTFVDLSKNDKLWSVSIAETNLSDLDIRSNTQLRWLDLTANSLTAIDVRQNLVLETLRLEGNQLLEIDLTMNNKLTEVLLDEGVTCSGQACP
;
A
#
# COMPACT_ATOMS: atom_id res chain seq x y z
N MET A 1 -20.72 8.34 -25.86
CA MET A 1 -19.65 8.50 -26.86
C MET A 1 -18.50 9.16 -26.13
N SER A 2 -17.32 8.51 -26.11
CA SER A 2 -16.08 8.84 -25.39
C SER A 2 -16.11 8.83 -23.84
N LEU A 3 -15.75 7.68 -23.27
CA LEU A 3 -15.10 7.59 -21.96
C LEU A 3 -13.85 8.46 -21.98
N ILE A 4 -13.72 9.40 -21.05
CA ILE A 4 -12.39 9.91 -20.66
C ILE A 4 -12.11 9.39 -19.25
N LYS A 5 -11.31 8.32 -19.20
CA LYS A 5 -10.55 7.92 -18.02
C LYS A 5 -9.53 9.03 -17.75
N TYR A 6 -9.89 10.03 -16.96
CA TYR A 6 -8.87 10.79 -16.26
C TYR A 6 -8.39 9.92 -15.10
N GLN A 7 -7.12 9.52 -15.13
CA GLN A 7 -6.42 8.94 -13.98
C GLN A 7 -6.31 10.02 -12.90
N ILE A 8 -7.41 10.33 -12.24
CA ILE A 8 -7.41 10.75 -10.84
C ILE A 8 -7.22 9.44 -10.05
N ILE A 9 -6.97 9.50 -8.74
CA ILE A 9 -6.64 8.39 -7.83
C ILE A 9 -5.13 8.32 -7.54
N GLY A 10 -4.65 9.24 -6.70
CA GLY A 10 -3.64 8.87 -5.70
C GLY A 10 -4.17 7.67 -4.90
N LEU A 11 -3.29 6.79 -4.46
CA LEU A 11 -3.56 5.42 -4.02
C LEU A 11 -4.62 5.26 -2.90
N LEU A 12 -5.14 6.34 -2.31
CA LEU A 12 -6.24 6.31 -1.34
C LEU A 12 -7.66 6.53 -1.90
N SER A 13 -7.81 6.75 -3.21
CA SER A 13 -9.15 6.87 -3.82
C SER A 13 -9.95 5.56 -3.89
N PHE A 14 -9.43 4.46 -3.33
CA PHE A 14 -10.23 3.27 -3.06
C PHE A 14 -11.34 3.50 -2.03
N ALA A 15 -11.30 4.61 -1.28
CA ALA A 15 -12.33 4.93 -0.27
C ALA A 15 -13.65 5.49 -0.86
N LEU A 16 -13.67 6.07 -2.07
CA LEU A 16 -14.85 6.81 -2.53
C LEU A 16 -15.87 6.03 -3.38
N LEU A 17 -15.53 4.90 -4.01
CA LEU A 17 -16.40 4.35 -5.07
C LEU A 17 -16.56 2.82 -5.14
N ALA A 18 -15.96 2.04 -4.24
CA ALA A 18 -16.16 0.59 -4.21
C ALA A 18 -17.10 0.20 -3.07
N GLY A 19 -18.41 0.35 -3.28
CA GLY A 19 -19.35 -0.56 -2.62
C GLY A 19 -18.87 -1.98 -2.90
N CYS A 20 -18.84 -2.87 -1.90
CA CYS A 20 -18.35 -4.24 -2.07
C CYS A 20 -19.23 -5.01 -3.08
N GLY A 21 -19.00 -4.78 -4.36
CA GLY A 21 -19.63 -5.39 -5.51
C GLY A 21 -18.52 -5.97 -6.34
N GLY A 22 -18.37 -7.30 -6.27
CA GLY A 22 -17.30 -8.04 -6.91
C GLY A 22 -17.20 -7.71 -8.40
N GLY A 23 -16.14 -7.01 -8.76
CA GLY A 23 -15.75 -6.70 -10.13
C GLY A 23 -14.39 -7.30 -10.38
N SER A 24 -14.36 -8.40 -11.13
CA SER A 24 -13.15 -9.08 -11.59
C SER A 24 -12.25 -8.14 -12.40
N SER A 25 -10.98 -8.01 -12.02
CA SER A 25 -9.93 -7.59 -12.95
C SER A 25 -8.75 -8.54 -12.82
N SER A 26 -8.41 -9.15 -13.95
CA SER A 26 -7.42 -10.21 -14.10
C SER A 26 -6.01 -9.66 -14.28
N GLU A 27 -5.07 -10.45 -13.77
CA GLU A 27 -3.62 -10.31 -13.75
C GLU A 27 -2.95 -9.97 -15.09
N GLY A 28 -1.81 -9.27 -15.01
CA GLY A 28 -0.76 -9.25 -16.01
C GLY A 28 0.52 -9.83 -15.41
N GLN A 29 0.93 -11.00 -15.91
CA GLN A 29 2.11 -11.75 -15.50
C GLN A 29 3.45 -11.15 -15.97
N SER A 30 4.48 -11.67 -15.30
CA SER A 30 5.93 -11.50 -15.37
C SER A 30 6.58 -11.45 -16.76
N ASN A 31 7.82 -10.93 -16.79
CA ASN A 31 8.87 -11.64 -17.52
C ASN A 31 10.25 -11.52 -16.86
N THR A 32 10.98 -12.63 -17.00
CA THR A 32 12.31 -12.96 -16.50
C THR A 32 13.42 -12.47 -17.44
N GLY A 33 14.65 -12.36 -16.93
CA GLY A 33 15.83 -12.09 -17.76
C GLY A 33 17.14 -12.27 -16.99
N THR A 34 17.69 -13.47 -17.06
CA THR A 34 19.08 -13.79 -16.70
C THR A 34 20.05 -13.26 -17.76
N ASN A 35 21.22 -12.74 -17.37
CA ASN A 35 22.45 -13.09 -18.07
C ASN A 35 23.73 -12.83 -17.24
N SER A 36 24.55 -13.87 -17.24
CA SER A 36 25.95 -13.97 -16.83
C SER A 36 26.89 -13.05 -17.62
N ASN A 37 27.95 -12.54 -16.98
CA ASN A 37 29.24 -12.43 -17.64
C ASN A 37 30.43 -12.47 -16.67
N THR A 38 31.46 -13.20 -17.10
CA THR A 38 32.75 -13.43 -16.46
C THR A 38 33.70 -12.26 -16.71
N GLY A 39 34.60 -12.00 -15.76
CA GLY A 39 35.65 -10.99 -15.89
C GLY A 39 36.82 -11.29 -14.97
N THR A 40 37.81 -12.01 -15.50
CA THR A 40 39.15 -12.15 -14.92
C THR A 40 39.91 -10.83 -15.05
N ASN A 41 40.65 -10.41 -14.01
CA ASN A 41 42.00 -9.87 -14.23
C ASN A 41 42.88 -9.95 -12.99
N SER A 42 44.15 -10.20 -13.26
CA SER A 42 45.29 -10.40 -12.38
C SER A 42 45.96 -9.10 -11.95
N ASP A 43 46.65 -9.16 -10.81
CA ASP A 43 48.09 -8.95 -10.66
C ASP A 43 48.53 -7.95 -9.57
N THR A 44 49.74 -8.25 -9.10
CA THR A 44 50.71 -7.48 -8.32
C THR A 44 50.76 -7.74 -6.81
N GLY A 45 51.89 -8.33 -6.42
CA GLY A 45 52.19 -8.75 -5.07
C GLY A 45 53.05 -7.78 -4.28
N SER A 46 53.50 -8.24 -3.13
CA SER A 46 54.71 -7.74 -2.47
C SER A 46 55.21 -8.79 -1.48
N THR A 47 56.50 -9.09 -1.58
CA THR A 47 57.27 -9.96 -0.69
C THR A 47 57.94 -9.12 0.39
N SER A 48 57.94 -9.62 1.64
CA SER A 48 58.99 -9.30 2.60
C SER A 48 59.17 -10.46 3.58
N ASN A 49 60.43 -10.84 3.77
CA ASN A 49 60.90 -12.03 4.45
C ASN A 49 61.49 -11.68 5.84
N THR A 50 61.54 -12.72 6.68
CA THR A 50 62.42 -12.99 7.84
C THR A 50 62.05 -12.50 9.25
N GLY A 51 61.98 -13.47 10.17
CA GLY A 51 62.11 -13.24 11.62
C GLY A 51 61.45 -14.33 12.48
N GLY A 52 62.04 -15.52 12.55
CA GLY A 52 61.53 -16.64 13.33
C GLY A 52 61.53 -16.41 14.85
N SER A 53 60.33 -16.22 15.39
CA SER A 53 59.86 -16.90 16.60
C SER A 53 58.79 -17.89 16.14
N GLN A 54 58.81 -19.15 16.57
CA GLN A 54 57.66 -20.03 16.30
C GLN A 54 56.46 -19.47 17.05
N GLN A 55 55.67 -18.66 16.35
CA GLN A 55 54.39 -18.14 16.81
C GLN A 55 53.49 -19.36 16.92
N VAL A 56 53.14 -19.73 18.15
CA VAL A 56 52.14 -20.75 18.41
C VAL A 56 50.83 -20.17 17.91
N ASP A 57 50.27 -20.81 16.90
CA ASP A 57 48.95 -20.47 16.38
C ASP A 57 47.89 -20.96 17.37
N THR A 58 47.05 -20.02 17.81
CA THR A 58 45.99 -20.22 18.82
C THR A 58 44.62 -19.82 18.28
N THR A 59 44.51 -19.51 16.99
CA THR A 59 43.28 -19.01 16.37
C THR A 59 42.50 -20.17 15.79
N ALA A 60 41.22 -20.29 16.14
CA ALA A 60 40.35 -21.29 15.54
C ALA A 60 39.93 -20.89 14.12
N PRO A 61 39.70 -21.86 13.22
CA PRO A 61 39.24 -21.56 11.87
C PRO A 61 37.84 -20.95 11.83
N VAL A 62 37.54 -20.18 10.79
CA VAL A 62 36.21 -19.63 10.52
C VAL A 62 35.48 -20.54 9.54
N ILE A 63 34.30 -21.04 9.94
CA ILE A 63 33.42 -21.85 9.09
C ILE A 63 32.31 -20.98 8.51
N THR A 64 32.09 -21.08 7.21
CA THR A 64 31.00 -20.42 6.47
C THR A 64 30.15 -21.47 5.75
N LEU A 65 28.85 -21.52 6.04
CA LEU A 65 27.92 -22.43 5.35
C LEU A 65 27.78 -22.07 3.87
N ASN A 66 27.68 -23.09 3.02
CA ASN A 66 27.24 -22.89 1.64
C ASN A 66 25.71 -22.88 1.61
N GLY A 67 25.07 -21.74 1.34
CA GLY A 67 23.60 -21.61 1.34
C GLY A 67 23.02 -21.41 2.74
N GLU A 68 21.69 -21.55 2.85
CA GLU A 68 20.93 -21.18 4.04
C GLU A 68 21.32 -21.97 5.31
N ALA A 69 21.19 -21.32 6.46
CA ALA A 69 21.41 -21.93 7.78
C ALA A 69 20.25 -22.85 8.20
N ASN A 70 19.07 -22.67 7.59
CA ASN A 70 17.87 -23.48 7.81
C ASN A 70 17.38 -24.02 6.47
N VAL A 71 17.19 -25.33 6.38
CA VAL A 71 16.71 -25.99 5.15
C VAL A 71 15.65 -27.02 5.47
N THR A 72 14.79 -27.32 4.50
CA THR A 72 13.75 -28.34 4.62
C THR A 72 14.18 -29.60 3.88
N ALA A 73 14.06 -30.76 4.53
CA ALA A 73 14.21 -32.07 3.91
C ALA A 73 12.84 -32.75 3.83
N ILE A 74 12.59 -33.48 2.74
CA ILE A 74 11.30 -34.14 2.53
C ILE A 74 11.44 -35.62 2.86
N MET A 75 10.54 -36.11 3.71
CA MET A 75 10.50 -37.52 4.06
C MET A 75 10.52 -38.38 2.79
N GLN A 76 11.40 -39.38 2.79
CA GLN A 76 11.59 -40.33 1.67
C GLN A 76 12.13 -39.76 0.35
N GLN A 77 12.30 -38.44 0.19
CA GLN A 77 12.95 -37.84 -1.00
C GLN A 77 14.44 -37.52 -0.78
N GLY A 78 14.89 -37.40 0.47
CA GLY A 78 16.30 -37.21 0.82
C GLY A 78 16.63 -35.83 1.38
N TYR A 79 17.89 -35.66 1.79
CA TYR A 79 18.49 -34.39 2.21
C TYR A 79 19.72 -34.13 1.35
N GLN A 80 19.77 -32.98 0.69
CA GLN A 80 20.94 -32.57 -0.08
C GLN A 80 21.88 -31.74 0.80
N GLU A 81 23.03 -32.30 1.14
CA GLU A 81 24.07 -31.60 1.89
C GLU A 81 24.73 -30.51 1.02
N LEU A 82 24.70 -29.26 1.47
CA LEU A 82 25.26 -28.11 0.73
C LEU A 82 26.75 -27.85 1.03
N GLY A 83 27.27 -28.42 2.12
CA GLY A 83 28.63 -28.25 2.60
C GLY A 83 28.87 -26.91 3.31
N ALA A 84 30.14 -26.67 3.66
CA ALA A 84 30.66 -25.43 4.21
C ALA A 84 32.13 -25.27 3.83
N VAL A 85 32.66 -24.06 3.94
CA VAL A 85 34.09 -23.75 3.76
C VAL A 85 34.68 -23.35 5.11
N ALA A 86 35.87 -23.85 5.43
CA ALA A 86 36.64 -23.42 6.60
C ALA A 86 37.95 -22.76 6.16
N VAL A 87 38.25 -21.60 6.73
CA VAL A 87 39.50 -20.87 6.48
C VAL A 87 40.13 -20.48 7.81
N ASP A 88 41.42 -20.75 7.94
CA ASP A 88 42.28 -20.27 9.01
C ASP A 88 43.29 -19.24 8.49
N GLU A 89 43.71 -18.30 9.34
CA GLU A 89 44.63 -17.22 8.95
C GLU A 89 46.06 -17.73 8.67
N VAL A 90 46.46 -18.84 9.31
CA VAL A 90 47.82 -19.42 9.22
C VAL A 90 47.84 -20.61 8.26
N ASP A 91 46.84 -21.49 8.33
CA ASP A 91 46.78 -22.73 7.56
C ASP A 91 45.99 -22.63 6.24
N GLY A 92 45.26 -21.54 6.02
CA GLY A 92 44.44 -21.33 4.83
C GLY A 92 43.18 -22.19 4.82
N VAL A 93 42.82 -22.75 3.65
CA VAL A 93 41.59 -23.56 3.53
C VAL A 93 41.76 -24.91 4.21
N LEU A 94 40.85 -25.23 5.13
CA LEU A 94 40.84 -26.46 5.91
C LEU A 94 39.72 -27.42 5.45
N PRO A 95 39.91 -28.74 5.62
CA PRO A 95 38.84 -29.71 5.39
C PRO A 95 37.73 -29.55 6.44
N VAL A 96 36.48 -29.56 5.98
CA VAL A 96 35.31 -29.56 6.86
C VAL A 96 34.82 -30.99 7.04
N THR A 97 34.64 -31.40 8.29
CA THR A 97 33.97 -32.65 8.66
C THR A 97 32.50 -32.38 8.90
N ILE A 98 31.62 -33.15 8.28
CA ILE A 98 30.16 -33.03 8.39
C ILE A 98 29.64 -34.24 9.18
N SER A 99 28.86 -33.99 10.22
CA SER A 99 28.26 -35.03 11.06
C SER A 99 26.80 -34.70 11.35
N HIS A 100 25.93 -35.70 11.21
CA HIS A 100 24.50 -35.58 11.52
C HIS A 100 23.88 -36.94 11.83
N ASP A 101 22.74 -36.92 12.52
CA ASP A 101 21.87 -38.07 12.81
C ASP A 101 20.48 -37.92 12.18
N LEU A 102 20.39 -37.20 11.04
CA LEU A 102 19.16 -36.98 10.29
C LEU A 102 18.36 -38.28 10.11
N ASP A 103 17.13 -38.30 10.64
CA ASP A 103 16.14 -39.34 10.38
C ASP A 103 15.08 -38.81 9.41
N LEU A 104 15.27 -39.11 8.13
CA LEU A 104 14.35 -38.70 7.06
C LEU A 104 13.06 -39.54 7.00
N THR A 105 12.84 -40.42 7.98
CA THR A 105 11.59 -41.18 8.14
C THR A 105 10.68 -40.61 9.22
N LYS A 106 11.15 -39.60 9.95
CA LYS A 106 10.43 -39.01 11.06
C LYS A 106 10.44 -37.49 10.96
N GLU A 107 9.25 -36.90 11.03
CA GLU A 107 9.09 -35.45 11.10
C GLU A 107 9.83 -34.89 12.32
N GLY A 108 10.54 -33.78 12.13
CA GLY A 108 11.29 -33.14 13.21
C GLY A 108 12.34 -32.16 12.72
N GLU A 109 12.91 -31.42 13.66
CA GLU A 109 14.08 -30.58 13.43
C GLU A 109 15.33 -31.35 13.85
N TYR A 110 16.30 -31.39 12.95
CA TYR A 110 17.58 -32.06 13.14
C TYR A 110 18.71 -31.08 12.89
N THR A 111 19.91 -31.45 13.31
CA THR A 111 21.10 -30.59 13.15
C THR A 111 22.17 -31.30 12.34
N VAL A 112 22.74 -30.57 11.39
CA VAL A 112 23.97 -30.96 10.70
C VAL A 112 25.10 -30.11 11.24
N THR A 113 26.11 -30.76 11.79
CA THR A 113 27.27 -30.11 12.41
C THR A 113 28.46 -30.13 11.47
N TYR A 114 29.05 -28.97 11.23
CA TYR A 114 30.26 -28.76 10.44
C TYR A 114 31.39 -28.44 11.41
N SER A 115 32.49 -29.18 11.34
CA SER A 115 33.66 -28.98 12.21
C SER A 115 34.94 -28.91 11.40
N ALA A 116 35.86 -28.03 11.79
CA ALA A 116 37.20 -27.92 11.22
C ALA A 116 38.24 -27.84 12.33
N THR A 117 39.44 -28.36 12.06
CA THR A 117 40.57 -28.33 12.98
C THR A 117 41.82 -27.94 12.19
N ASP A 118 42.53 -26.93 12.66
CA ASP A 118 43.80 -26.50 12.06
C ASP A 118 44.95 -27.45 12.44
N LYS A 119 46.18 -27.18 11.95
CA LYS A 119 47.34 -28.03 12.27
C LYS A 119 47.84 -27.86 13.70
N SER A 120 47.50 -26.75 14.35
CA SER A 120 47.84 -26.43 15.74
C SER A 120 46.87 -27.08 16.76
N GLY A 121 45.74 -27.58 16.28
CA GLY A 121 44.70 -28.25 17.05
C GLY A 121 43.55 -27.35 17.49
N ASN A 122 43.47 -26.09 17.04
CA ASN A 122 42.31 -25.25 17.35
C ASN A 122 41.11 -25.70 16.52
N GLN A 123 39.92 -25.65 17.11
CA GLN A 123 38.70 -26.23 16.55
C GLN A 123 37.59 -25.19 16.44
N ALA A 124 36.81 -25.28 15.37
CA ALA A 124 35.57 -24.55 15.22
C ALA A 124 34.43 -25.49 14.81
N SER A 125 33.21 -25.12 15.17
CA SER A 125 32.00 -25.83 14.79
C SER A 125 30.86 -24.87 14.47
N LEU A 126 30.05 -25.21 13.46
CA LEU A 126 28.87 -24.48 13.04
C LEU A 126 27.74 -25.47 12.73
N GLN A 127 26.49 -25.06 12.91
CA GLN A 127 25.32 -25.94 12.71
C GLN A 127 24.38 -25.40 11.63
N ARG A 128 23.80 -26.32 10.86
CA ARG A 128 22.63 -26.10 10.00
C ARG A 128 21.43 -26.82 10.60
N MET A 129 20.29 -26.15 10.65
CA MET A 129 19.01 -26.78 10.99
C MET A 129 18.41 -27.42 9.74
N VAL A 130 18.01 -28.68 9.85
CA VAL A 130 17.27 -29.41 8.81
C VAL A 130 15.90 -29.78 9.36
N ARG A 131 14.84 -29.17 8.83
CA ARG A 131 13.46 -29.53 9.16
C ARG A 131 12.97 -30.63 8.22
N VAL A 132 12.74 -31.82 8.75
CA VAL A 132 12.15 -32.95 8.00
C VAL A 132 10.64 -32.83 8.04
N VAL A 133 9.98 -32.78 6.88
CA VAL A 133 8.52 -32.70 6.75
C VAL A 133 7.95 -33.84 5.90
N GLU A 134 6.73 -34.25 6.19
CA GLU A 134 6.00 -35.26 5.41
C GLU A 134 5.58 -34.70 4.04
N ALA A 135 5.71 -35.51 2.98
CA ALA A 135 5.25 -35.17 1.63
C ALA A 135 3.72 -35.32 1.49
N LYS A 136 2.96 -34.43 2.14
CA LYS A 136 1.50 -34.42 2.01
C LYS A 136 1.08 -33.88 0.65
N ARG A 137 0.34 -34.66 -0.14
CA ARG A 137 -0.23 -34.20 -1.40
C ARG A 137 -1.37 -33.24 -1.13
N LEU A 138 -1.51 -32.22 -1.96
CA LEU A 138 -2.59 -31.24 -1.83
C LEU A 138 -3.97 -31.90 -1.86
N ALA A 139 -4.16 -32.86 -2.77
CA ALA A 139 -5.42 -33.61 -2.92
C ALA A 139 -5.79 -34.46 -1.69
N ASP A 140 -4.84 -34.73 -0.79
CA ASP A 140 -5.11 -35.52 0.42
C ASP A 140 -5.45 -34.64 1.62
N VAL A 141 -5.17 -33.33 1.56
CA VAL A 141 -5.30 -32.41 2.71
C VAL A 141 -6.24 -31.23 2.47
N ILE A 142 -6.43 -30.81 1.22
CA ILE A 142 -7.35 -29.71 0.87
C ILE A 142 -8.72 -30.29 0.51
N ALA A 143 -9.74 -29.86 1.25
CA ALA A 143 -11.11 -30.36 1.09
C ALA A 143 -11.97 -29.53 0.11
N ASP A 144 -11.71 -28.23 -0.04
CA ASP A 144 -12.44 -27.36 -0.95
C ASP A 144 -11.90 -27.53 -2.38
N ASP A 145 -12.74 -28.03 -3.29
CA ASP A 145 -12.36 -28.33 -4.67
C ASP A 145 -11.81 -27.11 -5.41
N ALA A 146 -12.35 -25.91 -5.14
CA ALA A 146 -11.89 -24.68 -5.79
C ALA A 146 -10.52 -24.25 -5.27
N PHE A 147 -10.27 -24.41 -3.97
CA PHE A 147 -8.97 -24.14 -3.37
C PHE A 147 -7.91 -25.16 -3.83
N LEU A 148 -8.26 -26.45 -3.85
CA LEU A 148 -7.40 -27.50 -4.37
C LEU A 148 -7.05 -27.25 -5.84
N GLN A 149 -8.07 -27.01 -6.68
CA GLN A 149 -7.84 -26.77 -8.10
C GLN A 149 -7.01 -25.53 -8.35
N CYS A 150 -7.19 -24.46 -7.56
CA CYS A 150 -6.33 -23.28 -7.63
C CYS A 150 -4.84 -23.64 -7.39
N ALA A 151 -4.55 -24.43 -6.36
CA ALA A 151 -3.18 -24.84 -6.05
C ALA A 151 -2.59 -25.79 -7.11
N LEU A 152 -3.40 -26.71 -7.65
CA LEU A 152 -2.99 -27.59 -8.76
C LEU A 152 -2.75 -26.81 -10.06
N ASP A 153 -3.60 -25.82 -10.37
CA ASP A 153 -3.45 -24.94 -11.54
C ASP A 153 -2.18 -24.07 -11.43
N ALA A 154 -1.77 -23.72 -10.20
CA ALA A 154 -0.51 -23.05 -9.91
C ALA A 154 0.72 -23.98 -10.05
N GLY A 155 0.52 -25.26 -10.34
CA GLY A 155 1.58 -26.23 -10.61
C GLY A 155 2.11 -26.97 -9.38
N TYR A 156 1.50 -26.77 -8.21
CA TYR A 156 1.89 -27.47 -6.99
C TYR A 156 1.27 -28.85 -6.92
N THR A 157 2.01 -29.81 -6.35
CA THR A 157 1.48 -31.16 -6.08
C THR A 157 1.47 -31.45 -4.57
N TYR A 158 2.45 -30.90 -3.85
CA TYR A 158 2.64 -31.14 -2.43
C TYR A 158 2.52 -29.86 -1.59
N ALA A 159 2.02 -30.00 -0.37
CA ALA A 159 1.76 -28.90 0.55
C ALA A 159 3.01 -28.08 0.90
N PHE A 160 4.17 -28.74 1.02
CA PHE A 160 5.44 -28.08 1.36
C PHE A 160 6.01 -27.22 0.23
N GLU A 161 5.55 -27.41 -1.01
CA GLU A 161 6.03 -26.67 -2.18
C GLU A 161 5.40 -25.28 -2.28
N VAL A 162 4.23 -25.09 -1.66
CA VAL A 162 3.44 -23.87 -1.79
C VAL A 162 4.06 -22.75 -0.97
N ASP A 163 4.85 -21.90 -1.61
CA ASP A 163 5.43 -20.69 -1.02
C ASP A 163 4.67 -19.41 -1.44
N GLU A 164 4.02 -19.42 -2.61
CA GLU A 164 3.10 -18.38 -3.05
C GLU A 164 1.85 -18.97 -3.71
N LEU A 165 0.66 -18.47 -3.33
CA LEU A 165 -0.61 -18.93 -3.91
C LEU A 165 -1.60 -17.78 -4.10
N SER A 166 -2.16 -17.67 -5.30
CA SER A 166 -3.18 -16.67 -5.67
C SER A 166 -4.44 -17.35 -6.21
N CYS A 167 -5.53 -17.26 -5.44
CA CYS A 167 -6.82 -17.86 -5.74
C CYS A 167 -7.93 -16.80 -5.77
N VAL A 168 -7.84 -15.87 -6.73
CA VAL A 168 -8.81 -14.78 -6.86
C VAL A 168 -10.10 -15.25 -7.53
N ASN A 169 -11.26 -14.89 -6.97
CA ASN A 169 -12.56 -15.13 -7.61
C ASN A 169 -12.82 -16.59 -8.00
N LYS A 170 -12.48 -17.52 -7.10
CA LYS A 170 -12.64 -18.97 -7.33
C LYS A 170 -13.90 -19.54 -6.67
N GLY A 171 -14.61 -18.74 -5.88
CA GLY A 171 -15.78 -19.20 -5.13
C GLY A 171 -15.40 -20.10 -3.96
N ILE A 172 -14.18 -19.96 -3.43
CA ILE A 172 -13.67 -20.74 -2.30
C ILE A 172 -14.50 -20.44 -1.07
N THR A 173 -14.95 -21.49 -0.39
CA THR A 173 -15.77 -21.39 0.83
C THR A 173 -15.01 -21.81 2.09
N SER A 174 -13.96 -22.62 1.92
CA SER A 174 -13.08 -23.05 3.01
C SER A 174 -11.64 -23.19 2.50
N VAL A 175 -10.68 -22.88 3.36
CA VAL A 175 -9.26 -23.17 3.14
C VAL A 175 -8.75 -24.29 4.06
N GLN A 176 -9.63 -25.18 4.52
CA GLN A 176 -9.21 -26.37 5.27
C GLN A 176 -8.12 -27.12 4.50
N GLY A 177 -7.02 -27.44 5.18
CA GLY A 177 -5.79 -27.98 4.58
C GLY A 177 -4.67 -26.95 4.48
N ILE A 178 -4.97 -25.66 4.63
CA ILE A 178 -3.96 -24.59 4.61
C ILE A 178 -2.94 -24.72 5.73
N GLU A 179 -3.29 -25.38 6.84
CA GLU A 179 -2.40 -25.63 7.96
C GLU A 179 -1.18 -26.48 7.59
N TYR A 180 -1.23 -27.19 6.46
CA TYR A 180 -0.12 -27.96 5.92
C TYR A 180 0.76 -27.17 4.94
N LEU A 181 0.30 -26.01 4.46
CA LEU A 181 1.05 -25.11 3.57
C LEU A 181 2.05 -24.26 4.37
N VAL A 182 2.93 -24.91 5.12
CA VAL A 182 3.82 -24.26 6.11
C VAL A 182 4.93 -23.40 5.49
N ALA A 183 5.16 -23.53 4.19
CA ALA A 183 6.13 -22.75 3.43
C ALA A 183 5.56 -21.44 2.87
N ILE A 184 4.24 -21.23 2.96
CA ILE A 184 3.56 -20.11 2.29
C ILE A 184 3.98 -18.77 2.88
N LYS A 185 4.44 -17.88 2.00
CA LYS A 185 4.85 -16.50 2.26
C LYS A 185 3.84 -15.50 1.71
N LYS A 186 3.18 -15.83 0.61
CA LYS A 186 2.16 -14.99 -0.01
C LYS A 186 0.90 -15.78 -0.27
N LEU A 187 -0.21 -15.31 0.29
CA LEU A 187 -1.53 -15.91 0.11
C LEU A 187 -2.52 -14.83 -0.32
N VAL A 188 -3.09 -15.00 -1.52
CA VAL A 188 -4.14 -14.13 -2.06
C VAL A 188 -5.42 -14.93 -2.25
N LEU A 189 -6.44 -14.60 -1.46
CA LEU A 189 -7.78 -15.20 -1.43
C LEU A 189 -8.86 -14.14 -1.73
N LEU A 190 -8.49 -13.09 -2.47
CA LEU A 190 -9.34 -11.98 -2.87
C LEU A 190 -10.64 -12.45 -3.57
N ASN A 191 -11.76 -11.84 -3.19
CA ASN A 191 -13.06 -12.03 -3.82
C ASN A 191 -13.52 -13.51 -3.80
N ASN A 192 -13.60 -14.09 -2.60
CA ASN A 192 -14.13 -15.44 -2.38
C ASN A 192 -15.32 -15.40 -1.40
N LEU A 193 -15.70 -16.55 -0.87
CA LEU A 193 -16.88 -16.72 -0.03
C LEU A 193 -16.52 -17.16 1.40
N LEU A 194 -15.28 -16.88 1.85
CA LEU A 194 -14.78 -17.30 3.15
C LEU A 194 -15.53 -16.59 4.29
N THR A 195 -16.04 -17.37 5.24
CA THR A 195 -16.61 -16.84 6.50
C THR A 195 -15.63 -16.90 7.66
N GLU A 196 -14.63 -17.78 7.55
CA GLU A 196 -13.54 -17.96 8.50
C GLU A 196 -12.27 -18.37 7.77
N ILE A 197 -11.13 -18.17 8.43
CA ILE A 197 -9.82 -18.61 7.99
C ILE A 197 -8.93 -18.82 9.22
N ASP A 198 -8.16 -19.90 9.22
CA ASP A 198 -7.12 -20.16 10.22
C ASP A 198 -5.76 -20.19 9.53
N VAL A 199 -4.96 -19.14 9.73
CA VAL A 199 -3.58 -19.00 9.24
C VAL A 199 -2.54 -19.23 10.34
N SER A 200 -2.93 -19.79 11.49
CA SER A 200 -2.06 -19.90 12.67
C SER A 200 -0.80 -20.77 12.44
N LYS A 201 -0.82 -21.67 11.45
CA LYS A 201 0.32 -22.52 11.07
C LYS A 201 1.18 -21.93 9.96
N ASN A 202 0.69 -20.90 9.27
CA ASN A 202 1.37 -20.27 8.14
C ASN A 202 2.28 -19.13 8.64
N THR A 203 3.18 -19.44 9.57
CA THR A 203 3.99 -18.44 10.31
C THR A 203 5.02 -17.71 9.45
N GLN A 204 5.26 -18.19 8.22
CA GLN A 204 6.12 -17.56 7.22
C GLN A 204 5.38 -16.53 6.33
N LEU A 205 4.08 -16.30 6.54
CA LEU A 205 3.30 -15.34 5.77
C LEU A 205 3.85 -13.92 5.90
N GLN A 206 4.25 -13.36 4.76
CA GLN A 206 4.68 -11.98 4.58
C GLN A 206 3.58 -11.12 3.94
N GLN A 207 2.73 -11.72 3.10
CA GLN A 207 1.58 -11.05 2.50
C GLN A 207 0.34 -11.93 2.62
N LEU A 208 -0.72 -11.34 3.17
CA LEU A 208 -2.04 -11.95 3.25
C LEU A 208 -3.08 -11.01 2.65
N ASP A 209 -3.76 -11.46 1.60
CA ASP A 209 -4.92 -10.80 1.02
C ASP A 209 -6.15 -11.69 1.17
N VAL A 210 -7.10 -11.26 1.99
CA VAL A 210 -8.40 -11.88 2.23
C VAL A 210 -9.53 -10.90 1.93
N ALA A 211 -9.27 -9.88 1.12
CA ALA A 211 -10.24 -8.86 0.81
C ALA A 211 -11.44 -9.41 0.02
N PHE A 212 -12.59 -8.72 0.11
CA PHE A 212 -13.85 -9.16 -0.50
C PHE A 212 -14.22 -10.61 -0.11
N ASN A 213 -14.23 -10.89 1.18
CA ASN A 213 -14.77 -12.14 1.74
C ASN A 213 -15.92 -11.80 2.71
N GLN A 214 -16.27 -12.74 3.58
CA GLN A 214 -17.34 -12.59 4.56
C GLN A 214 -16.83 -12.82 5.99
N LEU A 215 -15.52 -12.61 6.22
CA LEU A 215 -14.86 -12.85 7.49
C LEU A 215 -15.43 -11.96 8.58
N SER A 216 -15.83 -12.56 9.70
CA SER A 216 -16.26 -11.81 10.90
C SER A 216 -15.15 -11.70 11.94
N ASN A 217 -14.13 -12.54 11.84
CA ASN A 217 -12.92 -12.53 12.64
C ASN A 217 -11.71 -12.88 11.75
N LEU A 218 -10.54 -12.39 12.12
CA LEU A 218 -9.26 -12.70 11.50
C LEU A 218 -8.18 -12.66 12.59
N ASP A 219 -7.59 -13.81 12.89
CA ASP A 219 -6.47 -13.93 13.81
C ASP A 219 -5.17 -14.04 13.02
N VAL A 220 -4.31 -13.02 13.16
CA VAL A 220 -2.97 -12.94 12.54
C VAL A 220 -1.85 -12.94 13.58
N SER A 221 -2.15 -13.30 14.83
CA SER A 221 -1.23 -13.20 15.97
C SER A 221 0.04 -14.06 15.84
N ASN A 222 -0.02 -15.15 15.06
CA ASN A 222 1.11 -16.05 14.78
C ASN A 222 1.87 -15.68 13.50
N ASN A 223 1.35 -14.76 12.69
CA ASN A 223 1.93 -14.37 11.40
C ASN A 223 2.84 -13.14 11.58
N VAL A 224 3.80 -13.25 12.50
CA VAL A 224 4.68 -12.15 12.95
C VAL A 224 5.60 -11.58 11.84
N THR A 225 5.69 -12.28 10.71
CA THR A 225 6.47 -11.89 9.53
C THR A 225 5.66 -11.10 8.49
N LEU A 226 4.37 -10.83 8.76
CA LEU A 226 3.48 -10.07 7.86
C LEU A 226 3.99 -8.64 7.63
N VAL A 227 4.26 -8.34 6.37
CA VAL A 227 4.61 -7.02 5.83
C VAL A 227 3.38 -6.31 5.27
N LYS A 228 2.47 -7.07 4.63
CA LYS A 228 1.25 -6.55 4.03
C LYS A 228 0.01 -7.35 4.43
N LEU A 229 -1.04 -6.66 4.86
CA LEU A 229 -2.34 -7.24 5.16
C LEU A 229 -3.46 -6.48 4.42
N ASP A 230 -4.10 -7.16 3.46
CA ASP A 230 -5.33 -6.71 2.80
C ASP A 230 -6.52 -7.48 3.37
N ALA A 231 -7.32 -6.84 4.23
CA ALA A 231 -8.49 -7.41 4.90
C ALA A 231 -9.78 -6.60 4.67
N TYR A 232 -9.78 -5.71 3.68
CA TYR A 232 -10.89 -4.81 3.38
C TYR A 232 -12.10 -5.53 2.75
N CYS A 233 -13.29 -4.90 2.79
CA CYS A 233 -14.54 -5.50 2.32
C CYS A 233 -14.83 -6.88 2.99
N ASN A 234 -14.84 -6.88 4.32
CA ASN A 234 -15.22 -8.03 5.15
C ASN A 234 -16.29 -7.61 6.18
N LYS A 235 -16.49 -8.40 7.24
CA LYS A 235 -17.43 -8.14 8.33
C LYS A 235 -16.71 -8.02 9.69
N LEU A 236 -15.40 -7.71 9.67
CA LEU A 236 -14.55 -7.68 10.86
C LEU A 236 -15.04 -6.61 11.83
N SER A 237 -15.29 -7.00 13.08
CA SER A 237 -15.66 -6.08 14.16
C SER A 237 -14.48 -5.75 15.07
N ASN A 238 -13.42 -6.55 15.00
CA ASN A 238 -12.13 -6.37 15.67
C ASN A 238 -11.03 -6.85 14.73
N LEU A 239 -9.84 -6.27 14.86
CA LEU A 239 -8.62 -6.73 14.18
C LEU A 239 -7.43 -6.42 15.10
N ASP A 240 -6.77 -7.45 15.59
CA ASP A 240 -5.57 -7.32 16.42
C ASP A 240 -4.32 -7.51 15.54
N VAL A 241 -3.51 -6.47 15.43
CA VAL A 241 -2.25 -6.45 14.68
C VAL A 241 -1.03 -6.22 15.58
N SER A 242 -1.20 -6.34 16.89
CA SER A 242 -0.18 -5.99 17.89
C SER A 242 1.11 -6.83 17.80
N ASN A 243 1.03 -8.07 17.31
CA ASN A 243 2.17 -8.95 17.09
C ASN A 243 2.82 -8.80 15.70
N ASN A 244 2.17 -8.09 14.76
CA ASN A 244 2.63 -7.95 13.39
C ASN A 244 3.51 -6.70 13.23
N VAL A 245 4.57 -6.62 14.05
CA VAL A 245 5.48 -5.46 14.14
C VAL A 245 6.25 -5.16 12.84
N THR A 246 6.20 -6.09 11.88
CA THR A 246 6.81 -5.96 10.55
C THR A 246 5.85 -5.38 9.50
N LEU A 247 4.60 -5.07 9.85
CA LEU A 247 3.62 -4.48 8.94
C LEU A 247 4.07 -3.10 8.44
N VAL A 248 4.11 -2.98 7.11
CA VAL A 248 4.36 -1.74 6.36
C VAL A 248 3.05 -1.22 5.75
N GLU A 249 2.17 -2.13 5.34
CA GLU A 249 0.90 -1.82 4.68
C GLU A 249 -0.27 -2.56 5.35
N LEU A 250 -1.27 -1.80 5.79
CA LEU A 250 -2.49 -2.33 6.40
C LEU A 250 -3.75 -1.71 5.76
N TYR A 251 -4.55 -2.56 5.11
CA TYR A 251 -5.82 -2.17 4.49
C TYR A 251 -6.98 -2.96 5.11
N ALA A 252 -7.80 -2.29 5.92
CA ALA A 252 -8.97 -2.86 6.58
C ALA A 252 -10.24 -2.03 6.36
N PHE A 253 -10.30 -1.26 5.27
CA PHE A 253 -11.46 -0.44 4.94
C PHE A 253 -12.72 -1.26 4.62
N THR A 254 -13.90 -0.65 4.78
CA THR A 254 -15.21 -1.30 4.58
C THR A 254 -15.35 -2.56 5.44
N ASN A 255 -15.26 -2.36 6.76
CA ASN A 255 -15.46 -3.38 7.80
C ASN A 255 -16.45 -2.82 8.86
N LYS A 256 -16.40 -3.33 10.09
CA LYS A 256 -17.22 -2.88 11.22
C LYS A 256 -16.36 -2.54 12.44
N LEU A 257 -15.10 -2.18 12.24
CA LEU A 257 -14.15 -1.88 13.31
C LEU A 257 -14.63 -0.66 14.08
N SER A 258 -14.73 -0.79 15.40
CA SER A 258 -15.02 0.35 16.30
C SER A 258 -13.75 0.90 16.94
N ASN A 259 -12.67 0.13 16.92
CA ASN A 259 -11.33 0.51 17.34
C ASN A 259 -10.30 -0.20 16.46
N LEU A 260 -9.07 0.31 16.47
CA LEU A 260 -7.90 -0.35 15.92
C LEU A 260 -6.67 0.21 16.65
N ASP A 261 -5.85 -0.68 17.21
CA ASP A 261 -4.57 -0.31 17.81
C ASP A 261 -3.43 -0.63 16.84
N VAL A 262 -2.72 0.42 16.40
CA VAL A 262 -1.57 0.33 15.50
C VAL A 262 -0.25 0.76 16.18
N SER A 263 -0.26 0.89 17.52
CA SER A 263 0.85 1.46 18.29
C SER A 263 2.15 0.63 18.21
N ASN A 264 2.05 -0.68 17.98
CA ASN A 264 3.20 -1.59 17.80
C ASN A 264 3.69 -1.66 16.35
N ASN A 265 2.91 -1.18 15.37
CA ASN A 265 3.25 -1.25 13.94
C ASN A 265 4.04 0.01 13.52
N VAL A 266 5.15 0.27 14.22
CA VAL A 266 5.90 1.53 14.15
C VAL A 266 6.52 1.84 12.77
N ILE A 267 6.63 0.83 11.90
CA ILE A 267 7.15 0.95 10.54
C ILE A 267 6.05 1.08 9.47
N LEU A 268 4.78 1.23 9.86
CA LEU A 268 3.68 1.46 8.92
C LEU A 268 3.96 2.67 8.04
N VAL A 269 3.78 2.47 6.73
CA VAL A 269 3.87 3.50 5.70
C VAL A 269 2.49 3.81 5.13
N GLU A 270 1.61 2.81 5.06
CA GLU A 270 0.26 2.95 4.49
C GLU A 270 -0.79 2.32 5.42
N LEU A 271 -1.78 3.13 5.80
CA LEU A 271 -2.90 2.71 6.64
C LEU A 271 -4.23 3.14 6.01
N GLY A 272 -5.05 2.16 5.64
CA GLY A 272 -6.39 2.38 5.07
C GLY A 272 -7.47 1.71 5.91
N VAL A 273 -8.23 2.52 6.67
CA VAL A 273 -9.30 2.06 7.57
C VAL A 273 -10.61 2.82 7.35
N SER A 274 -10.79 3.41 6.16
CA SER A 274 -12.02 4.08 5.78
C SER A 274 -13.25 3.17 5.86
N SER A 275 -14.45 3.74 5.96
CA SER A 275 -15.71 2.98 5.97
C SER A 275 -15.77 1.96 7.12
N ASN A 276 -15.49 2.42 8.34
CA ASN A 276 -15.59 1.66 9.58
C ASN A 276 -16.49 2.43 10.58
N LYS A 277 -16.29 2.21 11.87
CA LYS A 277 -17.03 2.87 12.96
C LYS A 277 -16.07 3.48 13.99
N LEU A 278 -14.88 3.89 13.56
CA LEU A 278 -13.88 4.48 14.44
C LEU A 278 -14.35 5.85 14.91
N ASP A 279 -14.34 6.09 16.22
CA ASP A 279 -14.55 7.41 16.82
C ASP A 279 -13.23 8.13 17.14
N SER A 280 -12.13 7.37 17.17
CA SER A 280 -10.77 7.82 17.42
C SER A 280 -9.77 6.85 16.77
N ILE A 281 -8.58 7.36 16.49
CA ILE A 281 -7.42 6.56 16.07
C ILE A 281 -6.15 7.25 16.57
N ASP A 282 -5.24 6.47 17.15
CA ASP A 282 -3.91 6.96 17.54
C ASP A 282 -2.88 6.46 16.53
N VAL A 283 -2.28 7.40 15.80
CA VAL A 283 -1.23 7.15 14.81
C VAL A 283 0.12 7.77 15.23
N SER A 284 0.25 8.18 16.49
CA SER A 284 1.42 8.92 16.99
C SER A 284 2.73 8.13 16.93
N ASN A 285 2.67 6.79 17.00
CA ASN A 285 3.83 5.91 16.88
C ASN A 285 4.21 5.57 15.43
N ASN A 286 3.35 5.87 14.46
CA ASN A 286 3.54 5.49 13.05
C ASN A 286 4.23 6.63 12.28
N LEU A 287 5.45 6.96 12.69
CA LEU A 287 6.22 8.11 12.18
C LEU A 287 6.53 8.03 10.68
N GLY A 288 6.52 6.82 10.12
CA GLY A 288 6.77 6.54 8.71
C GLY A 288 5.54 6.67 7.80
N LEU A 289 4.35 7.00 8.33
CA LEU A 289 3.13 7.08 7.53
C LEU A 289 3.25 8.11 6.41
N ARG A 290 3.03 7.65 5.18
CA ARG A 290 2.97 8.45 3.95
C ARG A 290 1.56 8.53 3.39
N ARG A 291 0.75 7.49 3.60
CA ARG A 291 -0.65 7.42 3.16
C ARG A 291 -1.55 7.02 4.31
N LEU A 292 -2.55 7.85 4.58
CA LEU A 292 -3.52 7.64 5.65
C LEU A 292 -4.95 7.88 5.14
N ALA A 293 -5.77 6.83 5.15
CA ALA A 293 -7.18 6.89 4.79
C ALA A 293 -8.06 6.50 5.99
N LEU A 294 -8.80 7.49 6.48
CA LEU A 294 -9.68 7.45 7.64
C LEU A 294 -11.13 7.84 7.28
N GLY A 295 -11.43 8.04 6.00
CA GLY A 295 -12.72 8.54 5.55
C GLY A 295 -13.92 7.65 5.95
N SER A 296 -15.13 8.20 5.97
CA SER A 296 -16.35 7.46 6.32
C SER A 296 -16.25 6.73 7.68
N ASN A 297 -15.86 7.47 8.72
CA ASN A 297 -15.83 7.00 10.11
C ASN A 297 -16.67 7.96 10.99
N GLN A 298 -16.41 8.02 12.30
CA GLN A 298 -17.11 8.87 13.25
C GLN A 298 -16.13 9.80 14.00
N LEU A 299 -14.99 10.12 13.37
CA LEU A 299 -13.92 10.91 13.98
C LEU A 299 -14.38 12.35 14.20
N GLN A 300 -14.18 12.87 15.42
CA GLN A 300 -14.40 14.28 15.75
C GLN A 300 -13.11 15.12 15.73
N ASN A 301 -11.98 14.45 15.90
CA ASN A 301 -10.63 15.00 15.79
C ASN A 301 -9.66 13.89 15.35
N VAL A 302 -8.49 14.30 14.89
CA VAL A 302 -7.36 13.42 14.60
C VAL A 302 -6.06 14.19 14.85
N ASP A 303 -5.15 13.62 15.65
CA ASP A 303 -3.82 14.19 15.86
C ASP A 303 -2.84 13.60 14.84
N LEU A 304 -2.34 14.47 13.96
CA LEU A 304 -1.39 14.13 12.89
C LEU A 304 -0.01 14.77 13.11
N SER A 305 0.25 15.32 14.31
CA SER A 305 1.46 16.09 14.61
C SER A 305 2.76 15.29 14.49
N GLN A 306 2.70 13.97 14.68
CA GLN A 306 3.86 13.08 14.55
C GLN A 306 4.08 12.57 13.13
N ASN A 307 3.06 12.61 12.27
CA ASN A 307 3.07 12.01 10.93
C ASN A 307 3.61 12.98 9.87
N THR A 308 4.80 13.52 10.12
CA THR A 308 5.46 14.55 9.27
C THR A 308 5.83 14.05 7.87
N ALA A 309 5.77 12.74 7.63
CA ALA A 309 6.03 12.11 6.34
C ALA A 309 4.78 11.98 5.45
N LEU A 310 3.59 12.40 5.91
CA LEU A 310 2.35 12.26 5.15
C LEU A 310 2.40 12.99 3.80
N GLU A 311 2.06 12.26 2.75
CA GLU A 311 1.93 12.73 1.36
C GLU A 311 0.48 12.69 0.88
N GLU A 312 -0.33 11.73 1.37
CA GLU A 312 -1.74 11.58 1.02
C GLU A 312 -2.58 11.38 2.28
N LEU A 313 -3.62 12.21 2.44
CA LEU A 313 -4.55 12.15 3.57
C LEU A 313 -6.00 12.14 3.08
N SER A 314 -6.76 11.17 3.59
CA SER A 314 -8.20 11.05 3.41
C SER A 314 -8.87 10.98 4.79
N VAL A 315 -9.74 11.96 5.06
CA VAL A 315 -10.53 12.10 6.31
C VAL A 315 -11.98 12.50 5.98
N GLU A 316 -12.42 12.30 4.74
CA GLU A 316 -13.77 12.65 4.29
C GLU A 316 -14.86 11.97 5.12
N LEU A 317 -16.08 12.51 5.11
CA LEU A 317 -17.25 11.86 5.70
C LEU A 317 -17.02 11.45 7.16
N ASN A 318 -16.47 12.37 7.96
CA ASN A 318 -16.32 12.27 9.41
C ASN A 318 -17.11 13.41 10.07
N GLN A 319 -16.77 13.76 11.32
CA GLN A 319 -17.41 14.83 12.10
C GLN A 319 -16.36 15.86 12.54
N LEU A 320 -15.29 16.05 11.75
CA LEU A 320 -14.19 16.94 12.08
C LEU A 320 -14.66 18.40 12.05
N THR A 321 -14.38 19.15 13.12
CA THR A 321 -14.64 20.61 13.19
C THR A 321 -13.39 21.44 12.94
N GLU A 322 -12.23 20.84 13.16
CA GLU A 322 -10.89 21.38 12.91
C GLU A 322 -10.00 20.27 12.34
N LEU A 323 -8.98 20.68 11.60
CA LEU A 323 -7.97 19.79 11.05
C LEU A 323 -6.62 20.53 11.05
N ASP A 324 -5.78 20.26 12.04
CA ASP A 324 -4.44 20.82 12.12
C ASP A 324 -3.47 20.00 11.26
N LEU A 325 -2.95 20.65 10.20
CA LEU A 325 -1.97 20.07 9.27
C LEU A 325 -0.60 20.77 9.35
N SER A 326 -0.35 21.57 10.40
CA SER A 326 0.83 22.44 10.51
C SER A 326 2.18 21.71 10.49
N HIS A 327 2.18 20.39 10.67
CA HIS A 327 3.34 19.50 10.68
C HIS A 327 3.42 18.58 9.44
N ASN A 328 2.42 18.61 8.55
CA ASN A 328 2.29 17.69 7.42
C ASN A 328 2.67 18.37 6.09
N GLU A 329 3.78 19.09 6.07
CA GLU A 329 4.19 19.98 4.96
C GLU A 329 4.43 19.26 3.62
N LYS A 330 4.55 17.93 3.63
CA LYS A 330 4.75 17.07 2.45
C LYS A 330 3.45 16.62 1.76
N LEU A 331 2.28 17.05 2.25
CA LEU A 331 1.01 16.65 1.65
C LEU A 331 0.91 17.12 0.19
N LYS A 332 0.58 16.17 -0.68
CA LYS A 332 0.29 16.33 -2.10
C LYS A 332 -1.19 16.18 -2.41
N SER A 333 -1.90 15.36 -1.62
CA SER A 333 -3.33 15.11 -1.79
C SER A 333 -4.06 15.16 -0.46
N LEU A 334 -5.12 15.97 -0.40
CA LEU A 334 -6.00 16.10 0.76
C LEU A 334 -7.46 15.90 0.36
N TRP A 335 -8.11 14.91 0.97
CA TRP A 335 -9.54 14.63 0.86
C TRP A 335 -10.20 14.79 2.23
N ALA A 336 -10.93 15.89 2.42
CA ALA A 336 -11.55 16.25 3.70
C ALA A 336 -13.03 16.63 3.55
N PHE A 337 -13.67 16.25 2.44
CA PHE A 337 -15.07 16.63 2.17
C PHE A 337 -16.06 16.00 3.15
N GLY A 338 -17.24 16.60 3.30
CA GLY A 338 -18.30 16.06 4.14
C GLY A 338 -17.93 16.01 5.62
N ASN A 339 -17.32 17.09 6.11
CA ASN A 339 -17.01 17.32 7.52
C ASN A 339 -17.69 18.61 8.01
N ASN A 340 -17.30 19.12 9.18
CA ASN A 340 -17.78 20.36 9.76
C ASN A 340 -16.64 21.40 9.90
N ILE A 341 -15.63 21.34 9.03
CA ILE A 341 -14.43 22.19 9.09
C ILE A 341 -14.82 23.62 8.70
N SER A 342 -14.50 24.58 9.57
CA SER A 342 -14.80 26.00 9.35
C SER A 342 -13.57 26.84 8.95
N HIS A 343 -12.37 26.32 9.24
CA HIS A 343 -11.11 26.95 8.87
C HIS A 343 -10.05 25.88 8.62
N ILE A 344 -9.18 26.12 7.65
CA ILE A 344 -8.02 25.29 7.37
C ILE A 344 -6.83 26.15 6.96
N ASP A 345 -5.66 25.93 7.56
CA ASP A 345 -4.43 26.59 7.16
C ASP A 345 -3.63 25.70 6.22
N LEU A 346 -3.59 26.08 4.94
CA LEU A 346 -2.83 25.40 3.90
C LEU A 346 -1.55 26.15 3.49
N SER A 347 -1.15 27.19 4.23
CA SER A 347 -0.06 28.10 3.85
C SER A 347 1.31 27.45 3.72
N LYS A 348 1.54 26.32 4.41
CA LYS A 348 2.78 25.54 4.36
C LYS A 348 2.79 24.40 3.34
N HIS A 349 1.66 24.10 2.70
CA HIS A 349 1.50 22.93 1.83
C HIS A 349 1.82 23.27 0.37
N SER A 350 3.05 23.72 0.10
CA SER A 350 3.48 24.12 -1.26
C SER A 350 3.55 22.94 -2.24
N GLU A 351 3.60 21.71 -1.72
CA GLU A 351 3.57 20.46 -2.52
C GLU A 351 2.15 19.98 -2.86
N LEU A 352 1.10 20.69 -2.41
CA LEU A 352 -0.29 20.26 -2.62
C LEU A 352 -0.70 20.36 -4.10
N GLU A 353 -1.08 19.22 -4.67
CA GLU A 353 -1.51 19.05 -6.06
C GLU A 353 -3.03 18.86 -6.16
N GLN A 354 -3.65 18.22 -5.15
CA GLN A 354 -5.06 17.87 -5.14
C GLN A 354 -5.70 18.26 -3.81
N LEU A 355 -6.80 19.01 -3.88
CA LEU A 355 -7.57 19.44 -2.71
C LEU A 355 -9.06 19.21 -2.91
N ASN A 356 -9.63 18.31 -2.10
CA ASN A 356 -11.06 18.17 -1.93
C ASN A 356 -11.46 18.57 -0.50
N ILE A 357 -12.19 19.66 -0.35
CA ILE A 357 -12.80 20.07 0.93
C ILE A 357 -14.27 20.47 0.75
N GLU A 358 -14.95 19.83 -0.21
CA GLU A 358 -16.38 20.03 -0.46
C GLU A 358 -17.24 19.73 0.79
N SER A 359 -18.47 20.24 0.84
CA SER A 359 -19.44 19.94 1.91
C SER A 359 -18.85 20.15 3.31
N ASN A 360 -18.41 21.38 3.58
CA ASN A 360 -17.85 21.82 4.85
C ASN A 360 -18.45 23.19 5.23
N MET A 361 -17.86 23.88 6.20
CA MET A 361 -18.36 25.15 6.73
C MET A 361 -17.39 26.31 6.44
N LEU A 362 -16.57 26.23 5.38
CA LEU A 362 -15.56 27.24 5.07
C LEU A 362 -16.20 28.54 4.56
N THR A 363 -15.87 29.65 5.22
CA THR A 363 -16.26 31.00 4.77
C THR A 363 -15.19 31.69 3.92
N ASP A 364 -13.95 31.26 4.08
CA ASP A 364 -12.78 31.73 3.35
C ASP A 364 -11.76 30.60 3.18
N ILE A 365 -10.90 30.75 2.19
CA ILE A 365 -9.77 29.85 1.95
C ILE A 365 -8.63 30.63 1.27
N VAL A 366 -7.41 30.36 1.69
CA VAL A 366 -6.19 30.98 1.14
C VAL A 366 -5.38 29.91 0.40
N LEU A 367 -5.29 30.04 -0.91
CA LEU A 367 -4.62 29.06 -1.80
C LEU A 367 -3.36 29.61 -2.50
N THR A 368 -2.92 30.83 -2.14
CA THR A 368 -1.84 31.54 -2.86
C THR A 368 -0.47 30.88 -2.78
N ASN A 369 -0.26 30.01 -1.78
CA ASN A 369 0.99 29.25 -1.61
C ASN A 369 0.94 27.85 -2.26
N ASN A 370 -0.25 27.37 -2.61
CA ASN A 370 -0.46 26.03 -3.17
C ASN A 370 -0.36 26.07 -4.70
N VAL A 371 0.78 26.57 -5.20
CA VAL A 371 1.03 26.86 -6.62
C VAL A 371 1.06 25.61 -7.51
N LEU A 372 1.14 24.42 -6.89
CA LEU A 372 1.11 23.14 -7.59
C LEU A 372 -0.29 22.55 -7.75
N LEU A 373 -1.35 23.22 -7.26
CA LEU A 373 -2.72 22.71 -7.38
C LEU A 373 -3.12 22.48 -8.85
N GLU A 374 -3.52 21.25 -9.14
CA GLU A 374 -3.99 20.78 -10.44
C GLU A 374 -5.51 20.50 -10.42
N TRP A 375 -6.01 20.05 -9.26
CA TRP A 375 -7.40 19.67 -9.05
C TRP A 375 -7.92 20.29 -7.75
N LEU A 376 -9.05 21.01 -7.84
CA LEU A 376 -9.63 21.76 -6.72
C LEU A 376 -11.14 21.56 -6.65
N ALA A 377 -11.60 21.16 -5.47
CA ALA A 377 -13.01 20.99 -5.17
C ALA A 377 -13.36 21.65 -3.82
N LEU A 378 -14.19 22.68 -3.90
CA LEU A 378 -14.62 23.56 -2.79
C LEU A 378 -16.14 23.69 -2.67
N SER A 379 -16.89 22.99 -3.53
CA SER A 379 -18.35 23.03 -3.58
C SER A 379 -19.02 22.80 -2.23
N ASP A 380 -20.24 23.30 -2.06
CA ASP A 380 -21.03 23.15 -0.83
C ASP A 380 -20.25 23.67 0.41
N ASN A 381 -19.73 24.89 0.27
CA ASN A 381 -19.16 25.68 1.37
C ASN A 381 -19.72 27.11 1.29
N PRO A 382 -19.92 27.81 2.41
CA PRO A 382 -20.41 29.19 2.42
C PRO A 382 -19.36 30.24 1.97
N LEU A 383 -18.53 29.93 0.97
CA LEU A 383 -17.49 30.80 0.43
C LEU A 383 -18.10 31.98 -0.33
N THR A 384 -17.54 33.17 -0.12
CA THR A 384 -17.94 34.40 -0.84
C THR A 384 -16.86 34.94 -1.78
N PHE A 385 -15.62 34.46 -1.61
CA PHE A 385 -14.46 34.84 -2.41
C PHE A 385 -13.44 33.70 -2.44
N VAL A 386 -12.79 33.51 -3.59
CA VAL A 386 -11.66 32.60 -3.77
C VAL A 386 -10.65 33.27 -4.71
N ASP A 387 -9.39 33.36 -4.29
CA ASP A 387 -8.28 33.83 -5.15
C ASP A 387 -7.56 32.62 -5.77
N LEU A 388 -7.68 32.45 -7.09
CA LEU A 388 -7.02 31.40 -7.88
C LEU A 388 -5.85 31.93 -8.73
N SER A 389 -5.42 33.17 -8.53
CA SER A 389 -4.43 33.85 -9.38
C SER A 389 -3.03 33.22 -9.37
N LYS A 390 -2.73 32.39 -8.36
CA LYS A 390 -1.45 31.68 -8.20
C LYS A 390 -1.50 30.20 -8.58
N ASN A 391 -2.68 29.68 -8.92
CA ASN A 391 -2.90 28.26 -9.17
C ASN A 391 -3.01 27.99 -10.68
N ASP A 392 -1.99 28.39 -11.45
CA ASP A 392 -1.96 28.35 -12.91
C ASP A 392 -1.91 26.93 -13.52
N LYS A 393 -1.68 25.92 -12.69
CA LYS A 393 -1.72 24.50 -13.03
C LYS A 393 -3.11 23.85 -12.94
N LEU A 394 -4.11 24.57 -12.42
CA LEU A 394 -5.47 24.04 -12.31
C LEU A 394 -6.00 23.64 -13.68
N TRP A 395 -6.34 22.35 -13.81
CA TRP A 395 -7.06 21.82 -14.97
C TRP A 395 -8.51 21.46 -14.62
N SER A 396 -8.84 21.28 -13.34
CA SER A 396 -10.21 21.02 -12.86
C SER A 396 -10.53 21.86 -11.63
N VAL A 397 -11.65 22.57 -11.69
CA VAL A 397 -12.19 23.40 -10.60
C VAL A 397 -13.68 23.10 -10.43
N SER A 398 -14.07 22.78 -9.20
CA SER A 398 -15.44 22.55 -8.73
C SER A 398 -15.69 23.49 -7.55
N ILE A 399 -16.51 24.52 -7.75
CA ILE A 399 -16.93 25.49 -6.70
C ILE A 399 -18.43 25.75 -6.86
N ALA A 400 -19.21 24.67 -6.87
CA ALA A 400 -20.66 24.72 -6.98
C ALA A 400 -21.32 24.91 -5.61
N GLU A 401 -22.56 25.39 -5.58
CA GLU A 401 -23.35 25.52 -4.34
C GLU A 401 -22.63 26.34 -3.26
N THR A 402 -22.03 27.46 -3.66
CA THR A 402 -21.41 28.43 -2.74
C THR A 402 -22.07 29.82 -2.87
N ASN A 403 -21.49 30.86 -2.27
CA ASN A 403 -21.99 32.23 -2.32
C ASN A 403 -21.11 33.16 -3.16
N LEU A 404 -20.38 32.62 -4.15
CA LEU A 404 -19.52 33.43 -5.02
C LEU A 404 -20.34 34.40 -5.87
N SER A 405 -19.93 35.67 -5.89
CA SER A 405 -20.49 36.71 -6.75
C SER A 405 -19.57 37.16 -7.89
N ASP A 406 -18.29 36.82 -7.79
CA ASP A 406 -17.26 37.02 -8.80
C ASP A 406 -16.19 35.93 -8.65
N LEU A 407 -15.48 35.64 -9.75
CA LEU A 407 -14.34 34.73 -9.77
C LEU A 407 -13.41 35.08 -10.94
N ASP A 408 -12.14 35.39 -10.65
CA ASP A 408 -11.12 35.62 -11.68
C ASP A 408 -10.34 34.34 -11.99
N ILE A 409 -10.56 33.80 -13.19
CA ILE A 409 -9.90 32.58 -13.71
C ILE A 409 -9.00 32.85 -14.92
N ARG A 410 -8.70 34.11 -15.23
CA ARG A 410 -7.96 34.46 -16.46
C ARG A 410 -6.54 33.93 -16.48
N SER A 411 -5.95 33.68 -15.31
CA SER A 411 -4.61 33.10 -15.17
C SER A 411 -4.61 31.56 -15.27
N ASN A 412 -5.76 30.91 -15.08
CA ASN A 412 -5.90 29.45 -15.04
C ASN A 412 -6.11 28.88 -16.46
N THR A 413 -5.16 29.16 -17.35
CA THR A 413 -5.26 28.85 -18.80
C THR A 413 -5.29 27.34 -19.12
N GLN A 414 -4.99 26.48 -18.14
CA GLN A 414 -5.00 25.02 -18.26
C GLN A 414 -6.36 24.38 -17.93
N LEU A 415 -7.37 25.17 -17.52
CA LEU A 415 -8.69 24.67 -17.16
C LEU A 415 -9.36 23.91 -18.30
N ARG A 416 -9.72 22.65 -18.02
CA ARG A 416 -10.51 21.75 -18.85
C ARG A 416 -11.91 21.53 -18.29
N TRP A 417 -12.03 21.50 -16.97
CA TRP A 417 -13.31 21.32 -16.27
C TRP A 417 -13.56 22.47 -15.32
N LEU A 418 -14.70 23.15 -15.49
CA LEU A 418 -15.14 24.22 -14.61
C LEU A 418 -16.60 24.04 -14.24
N ASP A 419 -16.86 23.82 -12.95
CA ASP A 419 -18.20 23.78 -12.37
C ASP A 419 -18.37 24.94 -11.36
N LEU A 420 -19.26 25.87 -11.69
CA LEU A 420 -19.65 27.00 -10.84
C LEU A 420 -21.17 27.04 -10.64
N THR A 421 -21.83 25.88 -10.74
CA THR A 421 -23.28 25.75 -10.59
C THR A 421 -23.77 26.30 -9.25
N ALA A 422 -24.97 26.87 -9.19
CA ALA A 422 -25.63 27.33 -7.97
C ALA A 422 -24.78 28.31 -7.14
N ASN A 423 -24.39 29.42 -7.78
CA ASN A 423 -23.69 30.54 -7.13
C ASN A 423 -24.49 31.85 -7.31
N SER A 424 -23.87 32.99 -7.04
CA SER A 424 -24.44 34.34 -7.22
C SER A 424 -23.72 35.14 -8.32
N LEU A 425 -23.13 34.46 -9.32
CA LEU A 425 -22.37 35.12 -10.38
C LEU A 425 -23.29 35.89 -11.32
N THR A 426 -22.91 37.13 -11.63
CA THR A 426 -23.59 37.99 -12.63
C THR A 426 -22.83 38.08 -13.95
N ALA A 427 -21.54 37.76 -13.94
CA ALA A 427 -20.68 37.62 -15.10
C ALA A 427 -19.54 36.64 -14.80
N ILE A 428 -18.93 36.08 -15.84
CA ILE A 428 -17.69 35.30 -15.75
C ILE A 428 -16.90 35.45 -17.07
N ASP A 429 -15.58 35.68 -16.99
CA ASP A 429 -14.71 35.80 -18.17
C ASP A 429 -13.89 34.54 -18.39
N VAL A 430 -14.33 33.70 -19.33
CA VAL A 430 -13.68 32.43 -19.69
C VAL A 430 -12.78 32.54 -20.94
N ARG A 431 -12.57 33.73 -21.50
CA ARG A 431 -11.93 33.90 -22.83
C ARG A 431 -10.46 33.50 -22.87
N GLN A 432 -9.79 33.42 -21.71
CA GLN A 432 -8.40 32.95 -21.61
C GLN A 432 -8.30 31.42 -21.38
N ASN A 433 -9.41 30.75 -21.06
CA ASN A 433 -9.46 29.31 -20.76
C ASN A 433 -9.71 28.51 -22.06
N LEU A 434 -8.75 28.59 -22.99
CA LEU A 434 -8.90 28.11 -24.37
C LEU A 434 -9.03 26.58 -24.51
N VAL A 435 -8.61 25.84 -23.49
CA VAL A 435 -8.65 24.36 -23.46
C VAL A 435 -9.85 23.82 -22.68
N LEU A 436 -10.81 24.66 -22.31
CA LEU A 436 -12.00 24.27 -21.56
C LEU A 436 -12.85 23.27 -22.36
N GLU A 437 -13.14 22.11 -21.75
CA GLU A 437 -13.90 20.99 -22.32
C GLU A 437 -15.32 20.91 -21.75
N THR A 438 -15.48 21.26 -20.46
CA THR A 438 -16.77 21.29 -19.74
C THR A 438 -16.91 22.60 -18.97
N LEU A 439 -18.08 23.23 -19.11
CA LEU A 439 -18.46 24.45 -18.40
C LEU A 439 -19.89 24.32 -17.84
N ARG A 440 -20.04 24.45 -16.52
CA ARG A 440 -21.35 24.43 -15.85
C ARG A 440 -21.57 25.71 -15.06
N LEU A 441 -22.65 26.42 -15.38
CA LEU A 441 -22.99 27.73 -14.83
C LEU A 441 -24.48 27.84 -14.44
N GLU A 442 -25.24 26.74 -14.44
CA GLU A 442 -26.66 26.74 -14.02
C GLU A 442 -26.83 27.26 -12.59
N GLY A 443 -27.99 27.80 -12.25
CA GLY A 443 -28.28 28.36 -10.94
C GLY A 443 -27.50 29.62 -10.60
N ASN A 444 -27.13 30.44 -11.59
CA ASN A 444 -26.47 31.73 -11.38
C ASN A 444 -27.40 32.90 -11.78
N GLN A 445 -26.86 34.11 -11.86
CA GLN A 445 -27.58 35.34 -12.26
C GLN A 445 -26.99 35.96 -13.54
N LEU A 446 -26.44 35.11 -14.42
CA LEU A 446 -25.85 35.53 -15.69
C LEU A 446 -26.93 36.04 -16.66
N LEU A 447 -26.66 37.16 -17.33
CA LEU A 447 -27.51 37.63 -18.43
C LEU A 447 -26.96 37.20 -19.80
N GLU A 448 -25.63 37.14 -19.91
CA GLU A 448 -24.93 36.76 -21.12
C GLU A 448 -23.62 36.04 -20.81
N ILE A 449 -23.13 35.28 -21.80
CA ILE A 449 -21.83 34.63 -21.76
C ILE A 449 -21.17 34.63 -23.15
N ASP A 450 -19.89 35.02 -23.19
CA ASP A 450 -19.06 35.00 -24.41
C ASP A 450 -18.13 33.78 -24.41
N LEU A 451 -18.48 32.80 -25.24
CA LEU A 451 -17.76 31.55 -25.47
C LEU A 451 -17.03 31.54 -26.84
N THR A 452 -16.85 32.70 -27.49
CA THR A 452 -16.26 32.77 -28.85
C THR A 452 -14.83 32.23 -28.93
N MET A 453 -14.10 32.22 -27.82
CA MET A 453 -12.73 31.72 -27.74
C MET A 453 -12.64 30.24 -27.29
N ASN A 454 -13.73 29.66 -26.77
CA ASN A 454 -13.73 28.36 -26.08
C ASN A 454 -14.15 27.21 -27.00
N ASN A 455 -13.43 27.05 -28.11
CA ASN A 455 -13.76 26.10 -29.19
C ASN A 455 -13.54 24.61 -28.83
N LYS A 456 -13.07 24.31 -27.61
CA LYS A 456 -12.86 22.95 -27.10
C LYS A 456 -14.02 22.42 -26.26
N LEU A 457 -14.99 23.28 -25.94
CA LEU A 457 -16.16 22.91 -25.15
C LEU A 457 -16.95 21.82 -25.85
N THR A 458 -17.30 20.79 -25.07
CA THR A 458 -18.14 19.66 -25.46
C THR A 458 -19.38 19.54 -24.61
N GLU A 459 -19.37 20.14 -23.42
CA GLU A 459 -20.49 20.21 -22.49
C GLU A 459 -20.60 21.63 -21.94
N VAL A 460 -21.76 22.26 -22.13
CA VAL A 460 -22.08 23.60 -21.63
C VAL A 460 -23.47 23.56 -21.01
N LEU A 461 -23.55 23.85 -19.71
CA LEU A 461 -24.82 23.92 -18.96
C LEU A 461 -25.06 25.36 -18.50
N LEU A 462 -26.17 25.95 -18.94
CA LEU A 462 -26.58 27.34 -18.68
C LEU A 462 -28.06 27.38 -18.29
N ASP A 463 -28.43 28.38 -17.49
CA ASP A 463 -29.83 28.67 -17.20
C ASP A 463 -30.62 29.10 -18.44
N GLU A 464 -31.94 28.86 -18.42
CA GLU A 464 -32.84 29.34 -19.48
C GLU A 464 -32.83 30.88 -19.57
N GLY A 465 -32.64 31.41 -20.77
CA GLY A 465 -32.67 32.85 -21.05
C GLY A 465 -31.32 33.57 -21.03
N VAL A 466 -30.22 32.87 -20.68
CA VAL A 466 -28.86 33.41 -20.80
C VAL A 466 -28.51 33.59 -22.28
N THR A 467 -28.11 34.80 -22.68
CA THR A 467 -27.65 35.07 -24.05
C THR A 467 -26.24 34.51 -24.25
N CYS A 468 -26.08 33.49 -25.08
CA CYS A 468 -24.79 32.87 -25.34
C CYS A 468 -24.24 33.24 -26.72
N SER A 469 -22.95 33.58 -26.79
CA SER A 469 -22.21 33.83 -28.06
C SER A 469 -21.07 32.82 -28.23
N GLY A 470 -20.94 32.20 -29.42
CA GLY A 470 -19.87 31.26 -29.72
C GLY A 470 -20.36 29.95 -30.33
N GLN A 471 -19.44 29.09 -30.78
CA GLN A 471 -19.81 27.81 -31.42
C GLN A 471 -20.26 26.74 -30.41
N ALA A 472 -19.93 26.92 -29.14
CA ALA A 472 -20.21 25.98 -28.06
C ALA A 472 -21.54 26.26 -27.32
N CYS A 473 -22.32 27.25 -27.77
CA CYS A 473 -23.60 27.57 -27.14
C CYS A 473 -24.63 26.44 -27.36
N PRO A 474 -25.35 26.02 -26.30
CA PRO A 474 -26.31 24.90 -26.35
C PRO A 474 -27.58 25.20 -27.16
#